data_AF-A0A2N2V283-F1
#
_entry.id   AF-A0A2N2V283-F1
#
_cell.length_a   1.000
_cell.length_b   1.000
_cell.length_c   1.000
_cell.angle_alpha   90.00
_cell.angle_beta   90.00
_cell.angle_gamma   90.00
#
_symmetry.space_group_name_H-M   'P 1'
#
loop_
_entity.id
_entity.type
_entity.pdbx_description
1 polymer ?
#
loop_
_entity_poly.entity_id
_entity_poly.type
_entity_poly.pdbx_seq_one_letter_code
_entity_poly.pdbx_strand_id
1 'polypeptide(L)'
;MQQSHWRKRAAGALITILLGLGMLPAAADGLPPTLNHRWLQNLREGKVKLEGDHSAVEALILQRDIPIPYDYIATLMRTPNAFGQGPACIVCHSSANPAHSYRGLNLSTCDGLRAGSREAPSRPLFAPGQKSAGKSILGRRLRNNRMPLGVNFAVSTDTPAYATVRRWIADGAPNDARFNQDVLPLFSRDNVFAPGTPACTTCHMSNQEPPSFHELDLSSYEGIMLGADSVAKGVNNATKVVIPGQPEASGLFQHLVEDRMPPGISPTEDRDHPNTLILLRWIEQGARCN
;
A
#
# COMPACT_ATOMS: atom_id res chain seq x y z
N MET A 1 34.55 -97.85 -20.97
CA MET A 1 35.96 -97.89 -21.42
C MET A 1 36.34 -96.46 -21.78
N GLN A 2 36.88 -95.67 -20.85
CA GLN A 2 38.30 -95.50 -20.51
C GLN A 2 39.11 -94.71 -21.57
N GLN A 3 39.73 -93.63 -21.09
CA GLN A 3 40.88 -92.84 -21.60
C GLN A 3 40.59 -91.77 -22.66
N SER A 4 40.64 -90.47 -22.33
CA SER A 4 41.82 -89.57 -22.13
C SER A 4 42.58 -89.27 -23.42
N HIS A 5 42.60 -88.01 -23.86
CA HIS A 5 43.83 -87.33 -24.31
C HIS A 5 43.68 -85.80 -24.25
N TRP A 6 44.72 -85.19 -23.68
CA TRP A 6 44.99 -83.75 -23.59
C TRP A 6 45.21 -83.08 -24.96
N ARG A 7 44.92 -81.77 -25.07
CA ARG A 7 45.93 -80.75 -25.41
C ARG A 7 45.48 -79.31 -25.15
N LYS A 8 46.49 -78.49 -24.89
CA LYS A 8 46.53 -77.17 -24.27
C LYS A 8 46.35 -76.02 -25.27
N ARG A 9 45.81 -74.90 -24.74
CA ARG A 9 46.10 -73.47 -25.01
C ARG A 9 45.70 -72.87 -26.36
N ALA A 10 44.85 -71.83 -26.28
CA ALA A 10 45.26 -70.46 -26.62
C ALA A 10 44.26 -69.47 -26.00
N ALA A 11 44.78 -68.56 -25.17
CA ALA A 11 44.05 -67.42 -24.65
C ALA A 11 43.99 -66.34 -25.73
N GLY A 12 42.79 -65.86 -26.03
CA GLY A 12 42.55 -64.70 -26.87
C GLY A 12 41.50 -63.83 -26.19
N ALA A 13 41.96 -62.74 -25.60
CA ALA A 13 41.13 -61.75 -24.94
C ALA A 13 40.30 -61.01 -26.00
N LEU A 14 38.97 -61.14 -25.94
CA LEU A 14 38.05 -60.20 -26.58
C LEU A 14 37.63 -59.18 -25.54
N ILE A 15 38.21 -57.99 -25.61
CA ILE A 15 37.76 -56.81 -24.88
C ILE A 15 36.48 -56.35 -25.57
N THR A 16 35.33 -56.67 -24.96
CA THR A 16 34.05 -56.08 -25.33
C THR A 16 33.99 -54.67 -24.74
N ILE A 17 34.28 -53.66 -25.55
CA ILE A 17 34.03 -52.26 -25.21
C ILE A 17 32.51 -52.07 -25.24
N LEU A 18 31.88 -52.22 -24.08
CA LEU A 18 30.55 -51.69 -23.81
C LEU A 18 30.64 -50.16 -23.87
N LEU A 19 30.15 -49.57 -24.97
CA LEU A 19 29.77 -48.16 -25.00
C LEU A 19 28.63 -47.97 -23.99
N GLY A 20 28.99 -47.70 -22.74
CA GLY A 20 28.11 -47.05 -21.80
C GLY A 20 27.87 -45.65 -22.33
N LEU A 21 26.74 -45.41 -23.00
CA LEU A 21 26.12 -44.11 -22.99
C LEU A 21 25.80 -43.80 -21.53
N GLY A 22 26.75 -43.18 -20.84
CA GLY A 22 26.47 -42.46 -19.62
C GLY A 22 25.52 -41.33 -19.98
N MET A 23 24.22 -41.56 -19.80
CA MET A 23 23.30 -40.45 -19.58
C MET A 23 23.85 -39.71 -18.36
N LEU A 24 24.48 -38.57 -18.63
CA LEU A 24 24.67 -37.54 -17.62
C LEU A 24 23.29 -37.31 -16.99
N PRO A 25 23.14 -37.33 -15.65
CA PRO A 25 21.91 -36.86 -15.06
C PRO A 25 21.78 -35.39 -15.48
N ALA A 26 20.64 -35.04 -16.07
CA ALA A 26 20.25 -33.65 -16.27
C ALA A 26 20.09 -33.01 -14.88
N ALA A 27 21.19 -32.54 -14.31
CA ALA A 27 21.22 -31.84 -13.05
C ALA A 27 20.82 -30.38 -13.31
N ALA A 28 19.51 -30.10 -13.36
CA ALA A 28 18.97 -28.75 -13.16
C ALA A 28 17.46 -28.69 -12.87
N ASP A 29 16.69 -29.79 -12.88
CA ASP A 29 15.22 -29.72 -12.82
C ASP A 29 14.61 -29.50 -11.42
N GLY A 30 15.37 -28.94 -10.46
CA GLY A 30 14.90 -28.79 -9.07
C GLY A 30 14.99 -27.39 -8.48
N LEU A 31 15.67 -26.43 -9.13
CA LEU A 31 15.80 -25.08 -8.58
C LEU A 31 14.71 -24.17 -9.16
N PRO A 32 14.02 -23.37 -8.32
CA PRO A 32 13.07 -22.39 -8.84
C PRO A 32 13.79 -21.45 -9.82
N PRO A 33 13.16 -21.08 -10.94
CA PRO A 33 13.80 -20.27 -11.96
C PRO A 33 14.28 -18.95 -11.38
N THR A 34 15.50 -18.55 -11.73
CA THR A 34 16.09 -17.28 -11.28
C THR A 34 15.21 -16.09 -11.68
N LEU A 35 15.39 -14.94 -11.01
CA LEU A 35 14.68 -13.70 -11.39
C LEU A 35 14.88 -13.36 -12.87
N ASN A 36 16.11 -13.51 -13.38
CA ASN A 36 16.43 -13.27 -14.78
C ASN A 36 15.72 -14.25 -15.73
N HIS A 37 15.66 -15.54 -15.37
CA HIS A 37 14.93 -16.53 -16.18
C HIS A 37 13.44 -16.21 -16.27
N ARG A 38 12.81 -15.90 -15.13
CA ARG A 38 11.40 -15.49 -15.09
C ARG A 38 11.13 -14.20 -15.87
N TRP A 39 12.06 -13.25 -15.82
CA TRP A 39 11.97 -12.01 -16.61
C TRP A 39 11.99 -12.28 -18.12
N LEU A 40 12.98 -13.03 -18.60
CA LEU A 40 13.10 -13.38 -20.02
C LEU A 40 11.89 -14.18 -20.51
N GLN A 41 11.35 -15.07 -19.68
CA GLN A 41 10.12 -15.79 -19.98
C GLN A 41 8.93 -14.84 -20.15
N ASN A 42 8.72 -13.93 -19.19
CA ASN A 42 7.60 -12.99 -19.25
C ASN A 42 7.70 -12.02 -20.44
N LEU A 43 8.92 -11.63 -20.84
CA LEU A 43 9.13 -10.86 -22.07
C LEU A 43 8.71 -11.65 -23.32
N ARG A 44 9.14 -12.92 -23.44
CA ARG A 44 8.77 -13.78 -24.57
C ARG A 44 7.27 -14.03 -24.65
N GLU A 45 6.62 -14.14 -23.50
CA GLU A 45 5.18 -14.37 -23.39
C GLU A 45 4.35 -13.09 -23.52
N GLY A 46 4.96 -11.92 -23.73
CA GLY A 46 4.26 -10.63 -23.83
C GLY A 46 3.54 -10.22 -22.53
N LYS A 47 3.94 -10.78 -21.39
CA LYS A 47 3.32 -10.53 -20.06
C LYS A 47 3.85 -9.26 -19.41
N VAL A 48 4.91 -8.66 -19.94
CA VAL A 48 5.47 -7.40 -19.44
C VAL A 48 4.76 -6.24 -20.11
N LYS A 49 4.03 -5.45 -19.32
CA LYS A 49 3.48 -4.16 -19.73
C LYS A 49 4.33 -3.06 -19.11
N LEU A 50 4.86 -2.18 -19.95
CA LEU A 50 5.64 -1.01 -19.53
C LEU A 50 4.83 0.24 -19.86
N GLU A 51 3.96 0.64 -18.96
CA GLU A 51 3.15 1.85 -19.08
C GLU A 51 3.46 2.78 -17.90
N GLY A 52 3.69 4.06 -18.19
CA GLY A 52 4.02 5.09 -17.19
C GLY A 52 5.48 5.14 -16.73
N ASP A 53 5.82 6.24 -16.07
CA ASP A 53 7.19 6.61 -15.67
C ASP A 53 7.78 5.72 -14.56
N HIS A 54 6.95 4.87 -13.94
CA HIS A 54 7.32 4.01 -12.81
C HIS A 54 7.23 2.50 -13.13
N SER A 55 7.01 2.15 -14.39
CA SER A 55 6.85 0.78 -14.88
C SER A 55 7.99 -0.17 -14.49
N ALA A 56 9.22 0.34 -14.35
CA ALA A 56 10.36 -0.46 -13.90
C ALA A 56 10.18 -1.00 -12.46
N VAL A 57 9.70 -0.18 -11.53
CA VAL A 57 9.49 -0.60 -10.13
C VAL A 57 8.37 -1.63 -10.07
N GLU A 58 7.27 -1.40 -10.78
CA GLU A 58 6.16 -2.35 -10.81
C GLU A 58 6.55 -3.69 -11.45
N ALA A 59 7.09 -3.67 -12.66
CA ALA A 59 7.37 -4.87 -13.44
C ALA A 59 8.57 -5.68 -12.92
N LEU A 60 9.60 -5.00 -12.40
CA LEU A 60 10.86 -5.66 -12.01
C LEU A 60 10.94 -5.95 -10.52
N ILE A 61 10.33 -5.12 -9.66
CA ILE A 61 10.43 -5.26 -8.20
C ILE A 61 9.16 -5.85 -7.62
N LEU A 62 8.02 -5.17 -7.81
CA LEU A 62 6.77 -5.52 -7.12
C LEU A 62 6.19 -6.85 -7.61
N GLN A 63 6.09 -7.05 -8.93
CA GLN A 63 5.57 -8.29 -9.54
C GLN A 63 6.49 -9.51 -9.40
N ARG A 64 7.67 -9.35 -8.82
CA ARG A 64 8.69 -10.41 -8.69
C ARG A 64 9.00 -10.77 -7.26
N ASP A 65 8.30 -10.16 -6.30
CA ASP A 65 8.43 -10.43 -4.88
C ASP A 65 9.88 -10.32 -4.37
N ILE A 66 10.64 -9.38 -4.94
CA ILE A 66 12.02 -9.13 -4.51
C ILE A 66 11.99 -8.70 -3.03
N PRO A 67 12.73 -9.38 -2.14
CA PRO A 67 12.81 -8.97 -0.73
C PRO A 67 13.33 -7.55 -0.62
N ILE A 68 12.58 -6.68 0.06
CA ILE A 68 12.99 -5.30 0.31
C ILE A 68 13.82 -5.26 1.58
N PRO A 69 15.10 -4.85 1.53
CA PRO A 69 15.95 -4.81 2.71
C PRO A 69 15.56 -3.65 3.64
N TYR A 70 15.66 -3.86 4.95
CA TYR A 70 15.36 -2.82 5.92
C TYR A 70 16.27 -1.59 5.77
N ASP A 71 17.53 -1.76 5.37
CA ASP A 71 18.45 -0.63 5.16
C ASP A 71 17.94 0.38 4.13
N TYR A 72 17.22 -0.09 3.11
CA TYR A 72 16.55 0.81 2.16
C TYR A 72 15.42 1.58 2.84
N ILE A 73 14.57 0.90 3.61
CA ILE A 73 13.48 1.52 4.37
C ILE A 73 14.01 2.53 5.39
N ALA A 74 15.07 2.18 6.11
CA ALA A 74 15.78 3.05 7.04
C ALA A 74 16.31 4.31 6.35
N THR A 75 16.79 4.18 5.10
CA THR A 75 17.25 5.30 4.28
C THR A 75 16.08 6.21 3.92
N LEU A 76 14.95 5.66 3.44
CA LEU A 76 13.76 6.44 3.10
C LEU A 76 13.27 7.32 4.27
N MET A 77 13.29 6.80 5.51
CA MET A 77 12.86 7.60 6.68
C MET A 77 13.81 8.75 7.02
N ARG A 78 15.08 8.66 6.60
CA ARG A 78 16.16 9.63 6.86
C ARG A 78 16.37 10.64 5.74
N THR A 79 15.80 10.39 4.56
CA THR A 79 16.03 11.19 3.37
C THR A 79 14.89 12.19 3.16
N PRO A 80 15.16 13.52 3.09
CA PRO A 80 14.18 14.48 2.63
C PRO A 80 13.70 14.15 1.22
N ASN A 81 12.46 14.49 0.91
CA ASN A 81 11.83 14.23 -0.38
C ASN A 81 11.65 12.74 -0.76
N ALA A 82 11.86 11.81 0.16
CA ALA A 82 11.79 10.37 -0.14
C ALA A 82 10.40 9.89 -0.62
N PHE A 83 9.34 10.59 -0.26
CA PHE A 83 7.95 10.24 -0.60
C PHE A 83 7.19 11.41 -1.25
N GLY A 84 7.91 12.35 -1.85
CA GLY A 84 7.41 13.67 -2.28
C GLY A 84 7.99 14.81 -1.43
N GLN A 85 7.85 16.05 -1.90
CA GLN A 85 8.55 17.21 -1.34
C GLN A 85 8.31 17.41 0.17
N GLY A 86 9.41 17.55 0.93
CA GLY A 86 9.39 17.90 2.34
C GLY A 86 10.53 17.30 3.17
N PRO A 87 10.55 17.57 4.50
CA PRO A 87 11.62 17.12 5.39
C PRO A 87 11.64 15.60 5.56
N ALA A 88 12.79 15.07 5.99
CA ALA A 88 12.91 13.68 6.38
C ALA A 88 12.00 13.34 7.58
N CYS A 89 11.41 12.16 7.57
CA CYS A 89 10.42 11.74 8.56
C CYS A 89 10.99 11.75 9.99
N ILE A 90 12.23 11.29 10.16
CA ILE A 90 12.85 11.17 11.48
C ILE A 90 13.13 12.51 12.17
N VAL A 91 13.10 13.64 11.46
CA VAL A 91 13.23 14.96 12.09
C VAL A 91 12.11 15.18 13.11
N CYS A 92 10.90 14.74 12.78
CA CYS A 92 9.72 14.83 13.64
C CYS A 92 9.44 13.52 14.39
N HIS A 93 9.88 12.39 13.84
CA HIS A 93 9.53 11.05 14.28
C HIS A 93 10.76 10.16 14.56
N SER A 94 11.56 10.49 15.58
CA SER A 94 12.81 9.79 15.92
C SER A 94 12.83 9.13 17.29
N SER A 95 11.78 9.27 18.10
CA SER A 95 11.80 8.78 19.48
C SER A 95 10.44 8.30 19.95
N ALA A 96 10.44 7.33 20.87
CA ALA A 96 9.23 6.91 21.58
C ALA A 96 8.79 7.93 22.65
N ASN A 97 9.63 8.91 22.98
CA ASN A 97 9.31 9.97 23.92
C ASN A 97 8.46 11.07 23.25
N PRO A 98 7.19 11.27 23.64
CA PRO A 98 6.31 12.26 23.03
C PRO A 98 6.79 13.71 23.22
N ALA A 99 7.64 13.99 24.20
CA ALA A 99 8.22 15.32 24.37
C ALA A 99 9.22 15.70 23.26
N HIS A 100 9.82 14.71 22.57
CA HIS A 100 10.85 14.92 21.55
C HIS A 100 10.39 14.47 20.16
N SER A 101 9.21 13.88 20.05
CA SER A 101 8.73 13.28 18.82
C SER A 101 7.21 13.24 18.77
N TYR A 102 6.63 13.79 17.71
CA TYR A 102 5.18 13.81 17.56
C TYR A 102 4.60 12.41 17.65
N ARG A 103 3.56 12.25 18.49
CA ARG A 103 2.89 10.97 18.78
C ARG A 103 3.76 9.92 19.49
N GLY A 104 4.93 10.32 20.01
CA GLY A 104 5.95 9.38 20.50
C GLY A 104 6.26 8.31 19.45
N LEU A 105 6.31 8.71 18.17
CA LEU A 105 6.50 7.81 17.04
C LEU A 105 7.97 7.79 16.62
N ASN A 106 8.59 6.62 16.64
CA ASN A 106 9.97 6.46 16.19
C ASN A 106 10.05 5.76 14.82
N LEU A 107 10.31 6.51 13.76
CA LEU A 107 10.53 5.98 12.40
C LEU A 107 12.01 5.70 12.09
N SER A 108 12.92 5.93 13.05
CA SER A 108 14.37 5.78 12.82
C SER A 108 14.88 4.34 12.99
N THR A 109 14.10 3.46 13.60
CA THR A 109 14.46 2.05 13.84
C THR A 109 13.35 1.11 13.35
N CYS A 110 13.69 -0.14 13.04
CA CYS A 110 12.71 -1.13 12.58
C CYS A 110 11.68 -1.42 13.68
N ASP A 111 12.14 -1.60 14.92
CA ASP A 111 11.25 -1.82 16.05
C ASP A 111 10.37 -0.61 16.34
N GLY A 112 10.89 0.62 16.13
CA GLY A 112 10.11 1.85 16.21
C GLY A 112 8.99 1.91 15.17
N LEU A 113 9.30 1.57 13.91
CA LEU A 113 8.32 1.47 12.83
C LEU A 113 7.21 0.46 13.16
N ARG A 114 7.58 -0.72 13.63
CA ARG A 114 6.64 -1.80 14.01
C ARG A 114 5.82 -1.45 15.26
N ALA A 115 6.43 -0.72 16.19
CA ALA A 115 5.80 -0.22 17.41
C ALA A 115 4.68 0.79 17.14
N GLY A 116 4.89 1.68 16.17
CA GLY A 116 3.99 2.78 15.85
C GLY A 116 3.98 3.88 16.92
N SER A 117 2.86 4.60 17.02
CA SER A 117 2.71 5.71 17.96
C SER A 117 2.58 5.20 19.40
N ARG A 118 3.35 5.79 20.32
CA ARG A 118 3.35 5.42 21.75
C ARG A 118 2.57 6.37 22.64
N GLU A 119 2.37 7.61 22.20
CA GLU A 119 1.50 8.55 22.91
C GLU A 119 0.04 8.08 22.85
N ALA A 120 -0.71 8.24 23.94
CA ALA A 120 -2.13 7.88 23.98
C ALA A 120 -2.95 8.64 22.91
N PRO A 121 -3.91 8.01 22.23
CA PRO A 121 -4.07 6.56 22.14
C PRO A 121 -2.91 5.92 21.35
N SER A 122 -2.21 4.98 22.00
CA SER A 122 -1.12 4.21 21.39
C SER A 122 -1.67 3.27 20.34
N ARG A 123 -1.05 3.22 19.16
CA ARG A 123 -1.54 2.41 18.05
C ARG A 123 -0.44 2.08 17.03
N PRO A 124 -0.46 0.87 16.45
CA PRO A 124 0.44 0.53 15.35
C PRO A 124 0.07 1.35 14.12
N LEU A 125 1.05 1.68 13.27
CA LEU A 125 0.77 2.34 12.00
C LEU A 125 0.36 1.36 10.90
N PHE A 126 0.76 0.10 11.03
CA PHE A 126 0.49 -1.02 10.11
C PHE A 126 0.68 -2.35 10.87
N ALA A 127 0.19 -3.45 10.29
CA ALA A 127 0.52 -4.80 10.75
C ALA A 127 1.54 -5.46 9.81
N PRO A 128 2.61 -6.08 10.32
CA PRO A 128 3.52 -6.89 9.50
C PRO A 128 2.76 -7.96 8.70
N GLY A 129 2.99 -8.04 7.39
CA GLY A 129 2.33 -9.00 6.50
C GLY A 129 0.94 -8.58 6.02
N GLN A 130 0.48 -7.37 6.38
CA GLN A 130 -0.82 -6.85 5.98
C GLN A 130 -0.91 -6.69 4.45
N LYS A 131 -1.79 -7.48 3.81
CA LYS A 131 -1.99 -7.50 2.35
C LYS A 131 -2.53 -6.21 1.73
N SER A 132 -3.11 -5.31 2.53
CA SER A 132 -3.58 -4.00 2.09
C SER A 132 -2.85 -2.91 2.86
N ALA A 133 -1.51 -2.93 2.82
CA ALA A 133 -0.68 -1.99 3.56
C ALA A 133 -1.01 -0.53 3.23
N GLY A 134 -1.46 -0.23 2.00
CA GLY A 134 -1.91 1.12 1.61
C GLY A 134 -3.11 1.65 2.41
N LYS A 135 -3.91 0.77 3.05
CA LYS A 135 -5.04 1.15 3.93
C LYS A 135 -4.63 1.32 5.39
N SER A 136 -3.39 0.96 5.76
CA SER A 136 -2.84 1.19 7.10
C SER A 136 -2.72 2.70 7.39
N ILE A 137 -2.51 3.09 8.66
CA ILE A 137 -2.32 4.50 9.00
C ILE A 137 -1.10 5.06 8.26
N LEU A 138 0.01 4.31 8.18
CA LEU A 138 1.19 4.74 7.44
C LEU A 138 0.89 4.94 5.94
N GLY A 139 0.18 3.99 5.33
CA GLY A 139 -0.22 4.07 3.94
C GLY A 139 -1.12 5.28 3.66
N ARG A 140 -2.13 5.51 4.49
CA ARG A 140 -3.03 6.67 4.35
C ARG A 140 -2.28 7.98 4.56
N ARG A 141 -1.42 8.09 5.57
CA ARG A 141 -0.64 9.32 5.81
C ARG A 141 0.29 9.66 4.65
N LEU A 142 0.78 8.70 3.87
CA LEU A 142 1.61 8.99 2.69
C LEU A 142 0.80 9.27 1.41
N ARG A 143 -0.39 8.66 1.27
CA ARG A 143 -1.13 8.65 -0.01
C ARG A 143 -2.39 9.52 -0.02
N ASN A 144 -3.03 9.73 1.12
CA ASN A 144 -4.33 10.38 1.17
C ASN A 144 -4.14 11.86 1.45
N ASN A 145 -4.56 12.70 0.50
CA ASN A 145 -4.69 14.13 0.75
C ASN A 145 -5.82 14.38 1.76
N ARG A 146 -5.60 15.29 2.70
CA ARG A 146 -6.66 15.81 3.58
C ARG A 146 -7.74 16.50 2.73
N MET A 147 -8.98 16.39 3.19
CA MET A 147 -10.14 17.02 2.59
C MET A 147 -10.73 18.11 3.50
N PRO A 148 -11.31 19.19 2.93
CA PRO A 148 -11.29 19.56 1.52
C PRO A 148 -9.88 19.68 0.91
N LEU A 149 -9.75 19.41 -0.40
CA LEU A 149 -8.44 19.32 -1.03
C LEU A 149 -7.67 20.64 -0.90
N GLY A 150 -6.43 20.58 -0.40
CA GLY A 150 -5.58 21.77 -0.22
C GLY A 150 -5.73 22.48 1.13
N VAL A 151 -6.52 21.95 2.07
CA VAL A 151 -6.56 22.44 3.46
C VAL A 151 -5.15 22.44 4.07
N ASN A 152 -4.80 23.55 4.72
CA ASN A 152 -3.53 23.68 5.43
C ASN A 152 -3.51 22.82 6.70
N PHE A 153 -2.38 22.16 6.98
CA PHE A 153 -2.21 21.28 8.14
C PHE A 153 -2.37 21.97 9.50
N ALA A 154 -2.23 23.30 9.56
CA ALA A 154 -2.44 24.08 10.78
C ALA A 154 -3.92 24.27 11.13
N VAL A 155 -4.85 23.95 10.23
CA VAL A 155 -6.29 24.02 10.51
C VAL A 155 -6.69 22.90 11.46
N SER A 156 -7.27 23.27 12.60
CA SER A 156 -7.75 22.33 13.61
C SER A 156 -8.77 21.34 13.03
N THR A 157 -8.63 20.08 13.42
CA THR A 157 -9.61 19.00 13.15
C THR A 157 -10.58 18.81 14.32
N ASP A 158 -10.46 19.62 15.37
CA ASP A 158 -11.32 19.62 16.55
C ASP A 158 -12.29 20.81 16.51
N THR A 159 -13.31 20.70 15.65
CA THR A 159 -14.40 21.68 15.55
C THR A 159 -15.76 20.97 15.57
N PRO A 160 -16.86 21.68 15.84
CA PRO A 160 -18.19 21.08 15.83
C PRO A 160 -18.54 20.36 14.52
N ALA A 161 -18.07 20.84 13.36
CA ALA A 161 -18.33 20.19 12.07
C ALA A 161 -17.71 18.77 12.00
N TYR A 162 -16.43 18.63 12.39
CA TYR A 162 -15.76 17.33 12.45
C TYR A 162 -16.44 16.40 13.47
N ALA A 163 -16.80 16.93 14.65
CA ALA A 163 -17.48 16.17 15.69
C ALA A 163 -18.88 15.68 15.25
N THR A 164 -19.64 16.51 14.52
CA THR A 164 -20.96 16.14 13.98
C THR A 164 -20.86 14.99 12.99
N VAL A 165 -19.95 15.05 12.02
CA VAL A 165 -19.72 13.95 11.07
C VAL A 165 -19.27 12.69 11.79
N ARG A 166 -18.30 12.80 12.70
CA ARG A 166 -17.79 11.66 13.48
C ARG A 166 -18.90 10.98 14.26
N ARG A 167 -19.74 11.76 14.94
CA ARG A 167 -20.85 11.27 15.76
C ARG A 167 -21.93 10.61 14.90
N TRP A 168 -22.31 11.23 13.79
CA TRP A 168 -23.26 10.62 12.87
C TRP A 168 -22.80 9.25 12.37
N ILE A 169 -21.53 9.10 11.98
CA ILE A 169 -20.97 7.79 11.61
C ILE A 169 -21.00 6.83 12.80
N ALA A 170 -20.59 7.28 13.99
CA ALA A 170 -20.57 6.45 15.20
C ALA A 170 -21.98 5.93 15.59
N ASP A 171 -23.02 6.72 15.33
CA ASP A 171 -24.42 6.37 15.58
C ASP A 171 -25.00 5.42 14.51
N GLY A 172 -24.18 4.90 13.59
CA GLY A 172 -24.61 3.98 12.55
C GLY A 172 -24.99 4.68 11.23
N ALA A 173 -24.66 5.95 11.08
CA ALA A 173 -24.94 6.74 9.87
C ALA A 173 -26.42 6.67 9.40
N PRO A 174 -27.43 6.93 10.26
CA PRO A 174 -28.84 6.88 9.87
C PRO A 174 -29.20 7.99 8.87
N ASN A 175 -30.16 7.72 7.98
CA ASN A 175 -30.82 8.74 7.15
C ASN A 175 -32.02 9.32 7.90
N ASP A 176 -31.76 10.20 8.86
CA ASP A 176 -32.78 10.82 9.70
C ASP A 176 -32.84 12.35 9.54
N ALA A 177 -33.72 13.01 10.29
CA ALA A 177 -33.84 14.46 10.26
C ALA A 177 -32.51 15.16 10.63
N ARG A 178 -31.75 14.60 11.57
CA ARG A 178 -30.44 15.11 11.98
C ARG A 178 -29.41 15.01 10.85
N PHE A 179 -29.38 13.90 10.11
CA PHE A 179 -28.52 13.82 8.93
C PHE A 179 -28.85 14.94 7.94
N ASN A 180 -30.12 15.10 7.58
CA ASN A 180 -30.55 16.08 6.58
C ASN A 180 -30.34 17.54 7.03
N GLN A 181 -30.45 17.83 8.32
CA GLN A 181 -30.36 19.19 8.87
C GLN A 181 -28.93 19.57 9.29
N ASP A 182 -28.19 18.63 9.88
CA ASP A 182 -26.92 18.93 10.57
C ASP A 182 -25.70 18.35 9.86
N VAL A 183 -25.84 17.25 9.12
CA VAL A 183 -24.70 16.52 8.52
C VAL A 183 -24.57 16.84 7.04
N LEU A 184 -25.60 16.57 6.24
CA LEU A 184 -25.58 16.75 4.79
C LEU A 184 -25.19 18.19 4.38
N PRO A 185 -25.71 19.26 5.02
CA PRO A 185 -25.32 20.63 4.67
C PRO A 185 -23.85 20.98 4.97
N LEU A 186 -23.11 20.12 5.70
CA LEU A 186 -21.67 20.32 5.90
C LEU A 186 -20.88 20.03 4.61
N PHE A 187 -21.38 19.17 3.74
CA PHE A 187 -20.71 18.80 2.49
C PHE A 187 -21.02 19.77 1.35
N SER A 188 -22.08 20.55 1.45
CA SER A 188 -22.57 21.45 0.39
C SER A 188 -22.32 22.94 0.65
N ARG A 189 -21.56 23.28 1.71
CA ARG A 189 -21.25 24.67 2.07
C ARG A 189 -19.75 24.91 2.10
N ASP A 190 -19.35 26.05 1.56
CA ASP A 190 -17.97 26.53 1.63
C ASP A 190 -17.59 26.85 3.08
N ASN A 191 -16.29 26.81 3.35
CA ASN A 191 -15.67 27.24 4.61
C ASN A 191 -16.06 26.43 5.87
N VAL A 192 -16.78 25.31 5.73
CA VAL A 192 -17.27 24.52 6.87
C VAL A 192 -16.12 23.86 7.65
N PHE A 193 -15.18 23.24 6.94
CA PHE A 193 -14.08 22.48 7.55
C PHE A 193 -12.79 23.28 7.69
N ALA A 194 -12.62 24.34 6.88
CA ALA A 194 -11.50 25.25 6.92
C ALA A 194 -11.85 26.58 6.24
N PRO A 195 -11.31 27.72 6.68
CA PRO A 195 -11.47 28.99 5.96
C PRO A 195 -10.87 28.94 4.56
N GLY A 196 -11.56 29.54 3.58
CA GLY A 196 -11.12 29.65 2.19
C GLY A 196 -11.25 28.37 1.35
N THR A 197 -12.02 27.37 1.81
CA THR A 197 -12.14 26.09 1.11
C THR A 197 -13.53 25.87 0.52
N PRO A 198 -13.64 25.24 -0.67
CA PRO A 198 -14.92 24.97 -1.31
C PRO A 198 -15.71 23.89 -0.59
N ALA A 199 -17.02 23.86 -0.85
CA ALA A 199 -17.90 22.73 -0.53
C ALA A 199 -17.36 21.43 -1.13
N CYS A 200 -17.58 20.31 -0.44
CA CYS A 200 -17.18 18.99 -0.93
C CYS A 200 -17.90 18.63 -2.24
N THR A 201 -19.16 19.05 -2.37
CA THR A 201 -19.97 18.86 -3.58
C THR A 201 -19.50 19.69 -4.78
N THR A 202 -18.50 20.57 -4.65
CA THR A 202 -17.85 21.19 -5.83
C THR A 202 -17.08 20.16 -6.66
N CYS A 203 -16.56 19.11 -6.02
CA CYS A 203 -15.77 18.06 -6.65
C CYS A 203 -16.46 16.68 -6.61
N HIS A 204 -17.39 16.48 -5.68
CA HIS A 204 -18.06 15.20 -5.42
C HIS A 204 -19.59 15.36 -5.48
N MET A 205 -20.14 15.39 -6.69
CA MET A 205 -21.53 15.76 -6.98
C MET A 205 -22.34 14.72 -7.73
N SER A 206 -21.70 13.64 -8.20
CA SER A 206 -22.34 12.58 -8.96
C SER A 206 -21.50 11.31 -8.96
N ASN A 207 -22.07 10.20 -9.43
CA ASN A 207 -21.38 8.93 -9.60
C ASN A 207 -20.79 8.74 -11.01
N GLN A 208 -20.38 9.83 -11.67
CA GLN A 208 -19.78 9.79 -13.01
C GLN A 208 -18.46 10.57 -13.04
N GLU A 209 -17.44 9.95 -13.62
CA GLU A 209 -16.15 10.57 -13.88
C GLU A 209 -15.93 10.71 -15.40
N PRO A 210 -15.59 11.91 -15.90
CA PRO A 210 -15.74 13.24 -15.30
C PRO A 210 -17.22 13.68 -15.20
N PRO A 211 -17.60 14.67 -14.34
CA PRO A 211 -16.74 15.61 -13.63
C PRO A 211 -16.48 15.29 -12.16
N SER A 212 -17.13 14.27 -11.59
CA SER A 212 -17.04 13.96 -10.16
C SER A 212 -15.83 13.07 -9.88
N PHE A 213 -14.89 13.55 -9.07
CA PHE A 213 -13.67 12.80 -8.79
C PHE A 213 -13.98 11.49 -8.07
N HIS A 214 -13.40 10.40 -8.58
CA HIS A 214 -13.62 9.04 -8.07
C HIS A 214 -15.11 8.64 -8.04
N GLU A 215 -15.94 9.24 -8.91
CA GLU A 215 -17.37 8.89 -9.01
C GLU A 215 -18.10 8.95 -7.65
N LEU A 216 -17.63 9.83 -6.76
CA LEU A 216 -18.17 10.00 -5.41
C LEU A 216 -19.23 11.10 -5.42
N ASP A 217 -20.40 10.82 -4.87
CA ASP A 217 -21.46 11.80 -4.68
C ASP A 217 -21.66 12.08 -3.19
N LEU A 218 -21.45 13.34 -2.78
CA LEU A 218 -21.66 13.80 -1.40
C LEU A 218 -22.91 14.70 -1.27
N SER A 219 -23.76 14.76 -2.29
CA SER A 219 -24.95 15.63 -2.33
C SER A 219 -26.21 14.98 -1.73
N SER A 220 -26.19 13.67 -1.49
CA SER A 220 -27.32 12.89 -0.97
C SER A 220 -26.87 11.81 0.02
N TYR A 221 -27.79 11.29 0.83
CA TYR A 221 -27.50 10.14 1.70
C TYR A 221 -27.09 8.93 0.87
N GLU A 222 -27.86 8.62 -0.16
CA GLU A 222 -27.66 7.45 -1.02
C GLU A 222 -26.31 7.52 -1.73
N GLY A 223 -25.90 8.70 -2.21
CA GLY A 223 -24.58 8.93 -2.81
C GLY A 223 -23.43 8.68 -1.83
N ILE A 224 -23.52 9.24 -0.62
CA ILE A 224 -22.50 9.08 0.43
C ILE A 224 -22.35 7.60 0.81
N MET A 225 -23.47 6.90 0.96
CA MET A 225 -23.50 5.49 1.39
C MET A 225 -23.17 4.52 0.24
N LEU A 226 -23.37 4.92 -1.02
CA LEU A 226 -22.90 4.19 -2.18
C LEU A 226 -21.37 4.13 -2.19
N GLY A 227 -20.72 5.29 -2.06
CA GLY A 227 -19.26 5.42 -2.04
C GLY A 227 -18.67 5.84 -3.38
N ALA A 228 -17.38 5.54 -3.56
CA ALA A 228 -16.59 5.94 -4.72
C ALA A 228 -16.33 4.77 -5.70
N ASP A 229 -15.88 5.08 -6.91
CA ASP A 229 -15.49 4.15 -7.98
C ASP A 229 -16.61 3.15 -8.38
N SER A 230 -17.87 3.54 -8.24
CA SER A 230 -19.04 2.66 -8.44
C SER A 230 -19.32 2.29 -9.90
N VAL A 231 -18.90 3.11 -10.86
CA VAL A 231 -18.95 2.82 -12.30
C VAL A 231 -17.70 2.06 -12.71
N ALA A 232 -16.50 2.56 -12.39
CA ALA A 232 -15.23 1.94 -12.80
C ALA A 232 -15.01 0.53 -12.23
N LYS A 233 -15.39 0.28 -10.97
CA LYS A 233 -15.22 -1.04 -10.30
C LYS A 233 -16.53 -1.83 -10.22
N GLY A 234 -17.65 -1.20 -10.59
CA GLY A 234 -19.00 -1.71 -10.42
C GLY A 234 -19.56 -1.42 -9.02
N VAL A 235 -20.88 -1.22 -8.96
CA VAL A 235 -21.62 -0.75 -7.76
C VAL A 235 -21.36 -1.62 -6.53
N ASN A 236 -21.26 -2.94 -6.71
CA ASN A 236 -21.03 -3.88 -5.62
C ASN A 236 -19.58 -3.89 -5.10
N ASN A 237 -18.63 -3.36 -5.87
CA ASN A 237 -17.22 -3.23 -5.49
C ASN A 237 -16.81 -1.77 -5.24
N ALA A 238 -17.79 -0.86 -5.16
CA ALA A 238 -17.56 0.53 -4.84
C ALA A 238 -16.78 0.67 -3.53
N THR A 239 -15.86 1.62 -3.50
CA THR A 239 -15.08 1.95 -2.31
C THR A 239 -16.01 2.64 -1.30
N LYS A 240 -16.41 1.91 -0.25
CA LYS A 240 -17.20 2.48 0.84
C LYS A 240 -16.42 3.57 1.57
N VAL A 241 -16.95 4.79 1.55
CA VAL A 241 -16.36 5.95 2.26
C VAL A 241 -16.91 6.09 3.68
N VAL A 242 -18.12 5.58 3.95
CA VAL A 242 -18.71 5.49 5.29
C VAL A 242 -18.87 4.03 5.68
N ILE A 243 -18.37 3.69 6.86
CA ILE A 243 -18.58 2.40 7.53
C ILE A 243 -19.42 2.70 8.79
N PRO A 244 -20.73 2.40 8.77
CA PRO A 244 -21.62 2.62 9.92
C PRO A 244 -21.04 2.10 11.23
N GLY A 245 -21.08 2.95 12.26
CA GLY A 245 -20.56 2.66 13.59
C GLY A 245 -19.03 2.76 13.73
N GLN A 246 -18.29 3.01 12.64
CA GLN A 246 -16.82 2.96 12.63
C GLN A 246 -16.19 4.21 11.99
N PRO A 247 -16.18 5.37 12.67
CA PRO A 247 -15.60 6.60 12.13
C PRO A 247 -14.14 6.44 11.75
N GLU A 248 -13.33 5.80 12.59
CA GLU A 248 -11.88 5.63 12.36
C GLU A 248 -11.56 4.70 11.19
N ALA A 249 -12.52 3.88 10.74
CA ALA A 249 -12.39 3.01 9.57
C ALA A 249 -13.02 3.63 8.30
N SER A 250 -13.79 4.71 8.45
CA SER A 250 -14.50 5.38 7.36
C SER A 250 -13.57 6.32 6.61
N GLY A 251 -13.37 6.07 5.31
CA GLY A 251 -12.53 6.89 4.44
C GLY A 251 -12.93 8.37 4.47
N LEU A 252 -14.23 8.67 4.53
CA LEU A 252 -14.75 10.03 4.63
C LEU A 252 -14.16 10.76 5.84
N PHE A 253 -14.21 10.15 7.02
CA PHE A 253 -13.69 10.77 8.23
C PHE A 253 -12.16 10.79 8.27
N GLN A 254 -11.50 9.72 7.80
CA GLN A 254 -10.05 9.67 7.67
C GLN A 254 -9.53 10.84 6.82
N HIS A 255 -10.14 11.11 5.67
CA HIS A 255 -9.74 12.23 4.81
C HIS A 255 -9.97 13.60 5.47
N LEU A 256 -10.98 13.76 6.33
CA LEU A 256 -11.20 15.02 7.05
C LEU A 256 -10.09 15.31 8.08
N VAL A 257 -9.61 14.28 8.80
CA VAL A 257 -8.76 14.46 9.99
C VAL A 257 -7.30 14.07 9.82
N GLU A 258 -6.94 13.43 8.70
CA GLU A 258 -5.57 12.99 8.44
C GLU A 258 -4.87 13.91 7.44
N ASP A 259 -3.99 14.79 7.94
CA ASP A 259 -3.01 15.47 7.09
C ASP A 259 -2.06 14.46 6.43
N ARG A 260 -1.83 14.66 5.13
CA ARG A 260 -0.81 13.95 4.36
C ARG A 260 0.58 14.32 4.88
N MET A 261 1.48 13.35 4.87
CA MET A 261 2.86 13.46 5.30
C MET A 261 3.80 13.52 4.09
N PRO A 262 4.87 14.33 4.16
CA PRO A 262 5.17 15.27 5.25
C PRO A 262 4.17 16.45 5.31
N PRO A 263 4.01 17.12 6.46
CA PRO A 263 3.03 18.21 6.60
C PRO A 263 3.27 19.31 5.57
N GLY A 264 2.21 19.72 4.86
CA GLY A 264 2.29 20.75 3.82
C GLY A 264 2.72 20.25 2.44
N ILE A 265 2.94 18.94 2.26
CA ILE A 265 3.14 18.35 0.93
C ILE A 265 1.99 18.75 -0.03
N SER A 266 2.33 19.08 -1.27
CA SER A 266 1.33 19.47 -2.26
C SER A 266 0.37 18.31 -2.55
N PRO A 267 -0.95 18.57 -2.68
CA PRO A 267 -1.91 17.54 -3.05
C PRO A 267 -1.67 16.94 -4.45
N THR A 268 -0.91 17.63 -5.31
CA THR A 268 -0.53 17.19 -6.65
C THR A 268 0.67 16.25 -6.67
N GLU A 269 1.39 16.09 -5.55
CA GLU A 269 2.48 15.13 -5.45
C GLU A 269 1.95 13.71 -5.62
N ASP A 270 2.69 12.88 -6.35
CA ASP A 270 2.27 11.54 -6.72
C ASP A 270 1.89 10.71 -5.49
N ARG A 271 0.66 10.18 -5.51
CA ARG A 271 0.12 9.34 -4.43
C ARG A 271 0.66 7.91 -4.50
N ASP A 272 1.21 7.51 -5.65
CA ASP A 272 1.77 6.18 -5.91
C ASP A 272 3.28 6.24 -6.18
N HIS A 273 3.96 7.21 -5.56
CA HIS A 273 5.40 7.39 -5.64
C HIS A 273 6.13 6.05 -5.43
N PRO A 274 7.15 5.70 -6.24
CA PRO A 274 7.78 4.37 -6.20
C PRO A 274 8.28 3.93 -4.82
N ASN A 275 8.88 4.85 -4.07
CA ASN A 275 9.34 4.58 -2.69
C ASN A 275 8.19 4.27 -1.73
N THR A 276 7.01 4.88 -1.93
CA THR A 276 5.80 4.54 -1.17
C THR A 276 5.39 3.10 -1.49
N LEU A 277 5.35 2.72 -2.77
CA LEU A 277 5.01 1.34 -3.16
C LEU A 277 6.01 0.31 -2.62
N ILE A 278 7.31 0.61 -2.65
CA ILE A 278 8.36 -0.25 -2.07
C ILE A 278 8.19 -0.39 -0.54
N LEU A 279 7.90 0.71 0.17
CA LEU A 279 7.63 0.67 1.61
C LEU A 279 6.40 -0.19 1.93
N LEU A 280 5.31 -0.02 1.19
CA LEU A 280 4.10 -0.83 1.36
C LEU A 280 4.40 -2.31 1.07
N ARG A 281 5.25 -2.58 0.08
CA ARG A 281 5.69 -3.95 -0.23
C ARG A 281 6.52 -4.56 0.90
N TRP A 282 7.43 -3.80 1.51
CA TRP A 282 8.18 -4.25 2.70
C TRP A 282 7.25 -4.61 3.86
N ILE A 283 6.19 -3.84 4.09
CA ILE A 283 5.16 -4.15 5.09
C ILE A 283 4.48 -5.49 4.76
N GLU A 284 4.06 -5.68 3.52
CA GLU A 284 3.43 -6.93 3.05
C GLU A 284 4.35 -8.16 3.15
N GLN A 285 5.66 -7.96 3.07
CA GLN A 285 6.68 -9.00 3.24
C GLN A 285 6.98 -9.33 4.71
N GLY A 286 6.31 -8.66 5.64
CA GLY A 286 6.41 -8.92 7.08
C GLY A 286 7.23 -7.88 7.84
N ALA A 287 7.51 -6.71 7.25
CA ALA A 287 8.22 -5.61 7.91
C ALA A 287 9.49 -6.08 8.64
N ARG A 288 10.31 -6.89 7.95
CA ARG A 288 11.48 -7.55 8.52
C ARG A 288 12.60 -6.52 8.74
N CYS A 289 13.40 -6.74 9.78
CA CYS A 289 14.46 -5.81 10.20
C CYS A 289 15.85 -6.15 9.65
N ASN A 290 15.91 -7.00 8.64
CA ASN A 290 17.13 -7.53 8.03
C ASN A 290 17.35 -7.02 6.61
#